data_AF-A0A6A7AB65-F1
#
_entry.id   AF-A0A6A7AB65-F1
#
_cell.length_a   1.000
_cell.length_b   1.000
_cell.length_c   1.000
_cell.angle_alpha   90.00
_cell.angle_beta   90.00
_cell.angle_gamma   90.00
#
_symmetry.space_group_name_H-M   'P 1'
#
loop_
_entity.id
_entity.type
_entity.pdbx_description
1 polymer ?
#
loop_
_entity_poly.entity_id
_entity_poly.type
_entity_poly.pdbx_seq_one_letter_code
_entity_poly.pdbx_strand_id
1 'polypeptide(L)'
;MSQTTCLPPAFTSKDDFFARGLVETSLEEPLDCSICREPLVITTTPTAPIPASQQPRVNSTCLPRFSISQATDTNCMDPALQGYAINNQAAEVDLSSQDSTSTQPTPETPIQIAPCAHIFGSTCLHTWFSTTSSNRCPICNTMLFPERHIHLAFREPTRAMRADFADIVERVLVDPATACSIREDLMGEWTRVLMRELAVEIHRSRGWEVTWEYVDVDAEGRVFEDGDGEGSGEESDGEDEEDEMDSGSEYEEEDESDGDDMEN
;
A
#
# COMPACT_ATOMS: atom_id res chain seq x y z
N MET A 1 12.99 -25.54 29.82
CA MET A 1 12.64 -25.24 28.41
C MET A 1 11.19 -24.83 28.39
N SER A 2 10.91 -23.52 28.44
CA SER A 2 9.55 -23.00 28.35
C SER A 2 9.10 -23.17 26.90
N GLN A 3 8.09 -24.00 26.66
CA GLN A 3 7.51 -24.15 25.34
C GLN A 3 6.75 -22.86 25.02
N THR A 4 7.35 -22.02 24.18
CA THR A 4 6.68 -20.86 23.61
C THR A 4 5.61 -21.39 22.67
N THR A 5 4.40 -21.54 23.18
CA THR A 5 3.24 -21.82 22.34
C THR A 5 2.99 -20.57 21.51
N CYS A 6 3.33 -20.62 20.22
CA CYS A 6 2.94 -19.59 19.27
C CYS A 6 1.42 -19.65 19.11
N LEU A 7 0.71 -18.92 19.96
CA LEU A 7 -0.70 -18.64 19.74
C LEU A 7 -0.82 -17.89 18.41
N PRO A 8 -1.78 -18.28 17.54
CA PRO A 8 -2.02 -17.55 16.30
C PRO A 8 -2.34 -16.08 16.62
N PRO A 9 -1.97 -15.14 15.74
CA PRO A 9 -2.27 -13.73 15.96
C PRO A 9 -3.77 -13.55 16.15
N ALA A 10 -4.14 -12.69 17.12
CA ALA A 10 -5.54 -12.52 17.51
C ALA A 10 -6.40 -11.84 16.42
N PHE A 11 -5.75 -11.14 15.49
CA PHE A 11 -6.40 -10.40 14.41
C PHE A 11 -5.80 -10.76 13.05
N THR A 12 -6.61 -10.68 12.00
CA THR A 12 -6.23 -11.07 10.63
C THR A 12 -5.53 -9.95 9.85
N SER A 13 -5.68 -8.71 10.30
CA SER A 13 -5.10 -7.53 9.66
C SER A 13 -4.96 -6.38 10.65
N LYS A 14 -4.19 -5.35 10.26
CA LYS A 14 -4.10 -4.08 10.98
C LYS A 14 -5.47 -3.40 11.11
N ASP A 15 -6.30 -3.44 10.06
CA ASP A 15 -7.65 -2.85 10.08
C ASP A 15 -8.60 -3.62 11.01
N ASP A 16 -8.56 -4.96 11.00
CA ASP A 16 -9.33 -5.83 11.91
C ASP A 16 -8.90 -5.58 13.36
N PHE A 17 -7.61 -5.37 13.59
CA PHE A 17 -7.08 -4.95 14.89
C PHE A 17 -7.62 -3.57 15.33
N PHE A 18 -7.63 -2.55 14.47
CA PHE A 18 -8.21 -1.26 14.84
C PHE A 18 -9.72 -1.33 15.09
N ALA A 19 -10.43 -2.15 14.32
CA ALA A 19 -11.88 -2.27 14.44
C ALA A 19 -12.32 -3.02 15.71
N ARG A 20 -11.53 -4.01 16.17
CA ARG A 20 -11.97 -4.98 17.20
C ARG A 20 -10.97 -5.22 18.32
N GLY A 21 -9.71 -4.87 18.11
CA GLY A 21 -8.61 -5.13 19.04
C GLY A 21 -8.32 -3.99 20.00
N LEU A 22 -8.95 -2.83 19.82
CA LEU A 22 -8.86 -1.68 20.71
C LEU A 22 -10.16 -1.54 21.51
N VAL A 23 -10.02 -1.45 22.82
CA VAL A 23 -11.14 -1.26 23.75
C VAL A 23 -10.94 0.07 24.47
N GLU A 24 -11.88 1.00 24.27
CA GLU A 24 -11.92 2.23 25.08
C GLU A 24 -12.07 1.86 26.56
N THR A 25 -11.18 2.38 27.40
CA THR A 25 -11.11 1.98 28.81
C THR A 25 -11.06 3.22 29.69
N SER A 26 -11.98 3.33 30.66
CA SER A 26 -11.92 4.37 31.67
C SER A 26 -10.85 4.06 32.72
N LEU A 27 -9.99 5.02 33.03
CA LEU A 27 -8.99 4.91 34.09
C LEU A 27 -9.56 5.42 35.42
N GLU A 28 -9.33 4.69 36.51
CA GLU A 28 -9.64 5.16 37.87
C GLU A 28 -8.51 6.00 38.46
N GLU A 29 -7.27 5.76 38.02
CA GLU A 29 -6.06 6.44 38.45
C GLU A 29 -5.37 7.13 37.26
N PRO A 30 -4.68 8.27 37.48
CA PRO A 30 -3.88 8.91 36.45
C PRO A 30 -2.78 7.96 35.97
N LEU A 31 -2.81 7.61 34.70
CA LEU A 31 -1.79 6.80 34.04
C LEU A 31 -1.18 7.63 32.91
N ASP A 32 0.14 7.57 32.75
CA ASP A 32 0.83 8.20 31.63
C ASP A 32 0.90 7.24 30.44
N CYS A 33 0.73 7.77 29.23
CA CYS A 33 0.90 7.02 28.00
C CYS A 33 2.35 6.52 27.90
N SER A 34 2.57 5.23 27.71
CA SER A 34 3.92 4.66 27.65
C SER A 34 4.74 5.08 26.39
N ILE A 35 4.08 5.62 25.35
CA ILE A 35 4.72 6.09 24.11
C ILE A 35 5.22 7.53 24.26
N CYS A 36 4.32 8.48 24.61
CA CYS A 36 4.66 9.91 24.71
C CYS A 36 4.93 10.41 26.13
N ARG A 37 4.60 9.61 27.16
CA ARG A 37 4.66 9.97 28.60
C ARG A 37 3.73 11.12 29.02
N GLU A 38 2.71 11.41 28.23
CA GLU A 38 1.68 12.38 28.59
C GLU A 38 0.54 11.71 29.38
N PRO A 39 -0.12 12.45 30.30
CA PRO A 39 -1.19 11.91 31.13
C PRO A 39 -2.44 11.59 30.30
N LEU A 40 -3.02 10.40 30.54
CA LEU A 40 -4.26 9.96 29.89
C LEU A 40 -5.49 10.55 30.60
N VAL A 41 -6.56 10.83 29.84
CA VAL A 41 -7.80 11.37 30.40
C VAL A 41 -8.41 10.39 31.40
N ILE A 42 -8.59 10.82 32.64
CA ILE A 42 -9.46 10.15 33.61
C ILE A 42 -10.89 10.55 33.24
N THR A 43 -11.68 9.59 32.76
CA THR A 43 -13.13 9.79 32.64
C THR A 43 -13.68 9.88 34.06
N THR A 44 -13.72 11.08 34.62
CA THR A 44 -14.49 11.33 35.83
C THR A 44 -15.94 11.14 35.45
N THR A 45 -16.43 9.90 35.63
CA THR A 45 -17.85 9.58 35.53
C THR A 45 -18.54 10.64 36.40
N PRO A 46 -19.36 11.53 35.83
CA PRO A 46 -19.95 12.61 36.59
C PRO A 46 -20.74 11.99 37.73
N THR A 47 -20.18 12.07 38.94
CA THR A 47 -20.78 11.57 40.16
C THR A 47 -22.20 12.13 40.23
N ALA A 48 -23.15 11.22 40.34
CA ALA A 48 -24.57 11.39 40.04
C ALA A 48 -25.31 12.42 40.92
N PRO A 49 -26.65 12.44 40.83
CA PRO A 49 -27.47 13.39 40.10
C PRO A 49 -27.92 14.56 40.98
N ILE A 50 -28.17 15.71 40.37
CA ILE A 50 -28.99 16.76 40.98
C ILE A 50 -30.36 16.14 41.34
N PRO A 51 -30.83 16.24 42.59
CA PRO A 51 -32.06 15.61 43.04
C PRO A 51 -33.27 16.09 42.24
N ALA A 52 -34.12 15.14 41.88
CA ALA A 52 -35.34 15.32 41.10
C ALA A 52 -36.30 16.34 41.73
N SER A 53 -36.60 17.42 41.00
CA SER A 53 -37.90 18.08 41.09
C SER A 53 -38.19 18.87 39.82
N GLN A 54 -39.38 18.61 39.26
CA GLN A 54 -40.05 19.29 38.14
C GLN A 54 -39.77 18.73 36.73
N GLN A 55 -40.58 17.72 36.37
CA GLN A 55 -40.88 17.37 34.98
C GLN A 55 -41.94 18.33 34.39
N PRO A 56 -41.76 18.87 33.18
CA PRO A 56 -42.86 19.25 32.32
C PRO A 56 -43.21 18.08 31.37
N ARG A 57 -44.48 17.68 31.40
CA ARG A 57 -45.09 16.77 30.42
C ARG A 57 -45.11 17.44 29.05
N VAL A 58 -44.56 16.77 28.04
CA VAL A 58 -44.89 17.07 26.63
C VAL A 58 -45.29 15.79 25.90
N ASN A 59 -46.35 15.94 25.12
CA ASN A 59 -47.18 14.87 24.57
C ASN A 59 -46.50 14.14 23.40
N SER A 60 -46.71 12.82 23.39
CA SER A 60 -46.54 11.95 22.23
C SER A 60 -47.21 12.52 20.97
N THR A 61 -46.43 12.66 19.89
CA THR A 61 -46.97 12.82 18.54
C THR A 61 -46.22 11.91 17.57
N CYS A 62 -46.99 11.34 16.65
CA CYS A 62 -46.77 10.24 15.74
C CYS A 62 -45.52 10.30 14.84
N LEU A 63 -44.94 9.13 14.59
CA LEU A 63 -43.98 8.85 13.53
C LEU A 63 -44.68 8.77 12.16
N PRO A 64 -44.14 9.38 11.09
CA PRO A 64 -44.52 9.03 9.73
C PRO A 64 -43.78 7.77 9.26
N ARG A 65 -44.55 6.90 8.63
CA ARG A 65 -44.15 5.67 7.94
C ARG A 65 -43.56 6.05 6.58
N PHE A 66 -42.27 5.76 6.36
CA PHE A 66 -41.64 5.93 5.05
C PHE A 66 -41.84 4.68 4.19
N SER A 67 -42.21 4.91 2.93
CA SER A 67 -42.38 3.89 1.90
C SER A 67 -41.02 3.50 1.31
N ILE A 68 -40.81 2.19 1.19
CA ILE A 68 -39.67 1.58 0.50
C ILE A 68 -40.00 1.57 -1.00
N SER A 69 -39.24 2.32 -1.79
CA SER A 69 -39.25 2.20 -3.26
C SER A 69 -38.17 1.19 -3.66
N GLN A 70 -38.60 0.15 -4.38
CA GLN A 70 -37.74 -0.75 -5.12
C GLN A 70 -37.10 0.02 -6.28
N ALA A 71 -35.78 -0.08 -6.41
CA ALA A 71 -35.07 0.25 -7.63
C ALA A 71 -34.33 -1.01 -8.11
N THR A 72 -34.50 -1.25 -9.40
CA THR A 72 -34.16 -2.42 -10.18
C THR A 72 -32.66 -2.61 -10.40
N ASP A 73 -32.29 -3.87 -10.62
CA ASP A 73 -31.01 -4.38 -11.10
C ASP A 73 -30.38 -3.53 -12.21
N THR A 74 -29.12 -3.14 -12.03
CA THR A 74 -28.21 -2.82 -13.14
C THR A 74 -26.74 -2.97 -12.69
N ASN A 75 -26.04 -3.93 -13.30
CA ASN A 75 -24.58 -4.06 -13.48
C ASN A 75 -23.64 -4.13 -12.25
N CYS A 76 -23.15 -5.34 -11.99
CA CYS A 76 -21.92 -5.59 -11.23
C CYS A 76 -20.69 -5.28 -12.11
N MET A 77 -20.15 -4.08 -11.99
CA MET A 77 -18.75 -3.77 -12.33
C MET A 77 -18.08 -3.26 -11.05
N ASP A 78 -16.90 -3.81 -10.78
CA ASP A 78 -16.11 -3.66 -9.55
C ASP A 78 -15.64 -2.19 -9.36
N PRO A 79 -16.01 -1.47 -8.28
CA PRO A 79 -15.62 -0.09 -8.06
C PRO A 79 -14.37 0.00 -7.17
N ALA A 80 -13.27 -0.64 -7.57
CA ALA A 80 -12.04 -0.64 -6.77
C ALA A 80 -10.93 0.32 -7.27
N LEU A 81 -11.10 1.01 -8.40
CA LEU A 81 -10.06 1.88 -8.96
C LEU A 81 -10.61 3.15 -9.61
N GLN A 82 -11.38 3.95 -8.86
CA GLN A 82 -11.85 5.26 -9.33
C GLN A 82 -11.43 6.35 -8.35
N GLY A 83 -10.35 7.05 -8.67
CA GLY A 83 -10.04 8.36 -8.06
C GLY A 83 -8.68 8.48 -7.38
N TYR A 84 -7.59 8.33 -8.12
CA TYR A 84 -6.32 8.99 -7.78
C TYR A 84 -5.98 9.99 -8.88
N ALA A 85 -6.64 11.15 -8.84
CA ALA A 85 -6.15 12.32 -9.57
C ALA A 85 -4.97 12.89 -8.78
N ILE A 86 -3.75 12.61 -9.21
CA ILE A 86 -2.52 13.19 -8.63
C ILE A 86 -2.44 14.64 -9.13
N ASN A 87 -3.03 15.57 -8.38
CA ASN A 87 -2.80 16.99 -8.58
C ASN A 87 -1.37 17.34 -8.11
N ASN A 88 -0.40 17.23 -9.02
CA ASN A 88 0.92 17.81 -8.87
C ASN A 88 0.85 19.34 -9.07
N GLN A 89 0.31 20.05 -8.07
CA GLN A 89 0.63 21.46 -7.89
C GLN A 89 1.75 21.56 -6.87
N ALA A 90 2.93 21.92 -7.35
CA ALA A 90 4.04 22.38 -6.53
C ALA A 90 3.62 23.67 -5.82
N ALA A 91 2.96 23.53 -4.68
CA ALA A 91 2.77 24.61 -3.75
C ALA A 91 4.09 24.79 -2.99
N GLU A 92 4.80 25.88 -3.28
CA GLU A 92 5.90 26.38 -2.48
C GLU A 92 5.34 26.76 -1.10
N VAL A 93 5.39 25.81 -0.16
CA VAL A 93 5.01 26.07 1.23
C VAL A 93 6.18 26.78 1.89
N ASP A 94 6.02 28.10 2.02
CA ASP A 94 6.88 28.99 2.79
C ASP A 94 6.99 28.46 4.24
N LEU A 95 8.12 27.81 4.53
CA LEU A 95 8.52 27.26 5.84
C LEU A 95 8.93 28.36 6.84
N SER A 96 8.19 29.47 6.84
CA SER A 96 8.45 30.59 7.73
C SER A 96 7.61 30.45 9.00
N SER A 97 8.29 30.07 10.09
CA SER A 97 7.93 30.42 11.48
C SER A 97 6.60 29.84 11.98
N GLN A 98 6.59 28.53 12.27
CA GLN A 98 5.66 28.01 13.27
C GLN A 98 6.14 28.45 14.66
N ASP A 99 5.62 29.60 15.05
CA ASP A 99 5.65 30.13 16.41
C ASP A 99 5.10 29.07 17.35
N SER A 100 5.92 28.65 18.32
CA SER A 100 5.62 27.71 19.40
C SER A 100 4.57 28.30 20.35
N THR A 101 3.37 28.54 19.82
CA THR A 101 2.20 28.79 20.62
C THR A 101 1.89 27.51 21.35
N SER A 102 2.28 27.51 22.63
CA SER A 102 2.01 26.51 23.66
C SER A 102 0.52 26.15 23.67
N THR A 103 0.14 25.29 22.74
CA THR A 103 -1.18 24.71 22.64
C THR A 103 -1.12 23.56 23.62
N GLN A 104 -1.80 23.71 24.77
CA GLN A 104 -1.86 22.63 25.75
C GLN A 104 -2.28 21.34 25.02
N PRO A 105 -1.50 20.25 25.13
CA PRO A 105 -1.83 19.00 24.48
C PRO A 105 -3.22 18.58 24.95
N THR A 106 -4.14 18.43 23.99
CA THR A 106 -5.47 17.90 24.26
C THR A 106 -5.29 16.50 24.81
N PRO A 107 -5.78 16.21 26.02
CA PRO A 107 -5.45 14.96 26.70
C PRO A 107 -6.03 13.77 25.90
N GLU A 108 -5.21 12.73 25.73
CA GLU A 108 -5.54 11.60 24.85
C GLU A 108 -6.54 10.65 25.50
N THR A 109 -7.40 10.04 24.67
CA THR A 109 -8.35 9.02 25.14
C THR A 109 -7.62 7.70 25.39
N PRO A 110 -7.70 7.12 26.61
CA PRO A 110 -7.10 5.83 26.92
C PRO A 110 -7.78 4.68 26.17
N ILE A 111 -6.96 3.87 25.49
CA ILE A 111 -7.37 2.65 24.80
C ILE A 111 -6.53 1.46 25.27
N GLN A 112 -7.17 0.31 25.41
CA GLN A 112 -6.54 -0.94 25.82
C GLN A 112 -6.45 -1.91 24.65
N ILE A 113 -5.28 -2.54 24.48
CA ILE A 113 -5.06 -3.59 23.48
C ILE A 113 -5.61 -4.92 24.02
N ALA A 114 -6.66 -5.45 23.38
CA ALA A 114 -7.42 -6.59 23.92
C ALA A 114 -6.57 -7.86 24.21
N PRO A 115 -5.60 -8.30 23.36
CA PRO A 115 -4.83 -9.51 23.64
C PRO A 115 -3.86 -9.42 24.82
N CYS A 116 -3.35 -8.23 25.15
CA CYS A 116 -2.27 -8.06 26.13
C CYS A 116 -2.56 -7.06 27.25
N ALA A 117 -3.75 -6.44 27.24
CA ALA A 117 -4.26 -5.52 28.25
C ALA A 117 -3.43 -4.24 28.48
N HIS A 118 -2.44 -3.94 27.65
CA HIS A 118 -1.65 -2.72 27.74
C HIS A 118 -2.46 -1.49 27.28
N ILE A 119 -2.32 -0.39 28.00
CA ILE A 119 -3.07 0.85 27.80
C ILE A 119 -2.17 1.92 27.17
N PHE A 120 -2.69 2.63 26.19
CA PHE A 120 -2.02 3.72 25.47
C PHE A 120 -3.02 4.84 25.21
N GLY A 121 -2.53 6.02 24.85
CA GLY A 121 -3.38 7.04 24.26
C GLY A 121 -3.66 6.70 22.79
N SER A 122 -4.91 6.96 22.36
CA SER A 122 -5.40 6.55 21.04
C SER A 122 -4.53 7.07 19.89
N THR A 123 -4.27 8.38 19.87
CA THR A 123 -3.46 9.06 18.85
C THR A 123 -2.02 8.56 18.83
N CYS A 124 -1.40 8.34 19.99
CA CYS A 124 -0.08 7.76 20.08
C CYS A 124 0.00 6.36 19.47
N LEU A 125 -0.96 5.49 19.78
CA LEU A 125 -0.96 4.11 19.27
C LEU A 125 -1.22 4.07 17.76
N HIS A 126 -2.15 4.89 17.26
CA HIS A 126 -2.39 5.05 15.81
C HIS A 126 -1.14 5.55 15.08
N THR A 127 -0.47 6.56 15.64
CA THR A 127 0.77 7.10 15.08
C THR A 127 1.87 6.06 15.09
N TRP A 128 2.04 5.31 16.18
CA TRP A 128 3.03 4.22 16.27
C TRP A 128 2.87 3.21 15.15
N PHE A 129 1.66 2.68 14.94
CA PHE A 129 1.40 1.72 13.86
C PHE A 129 1.45 2.32 12.46
N SER A 130 1.34 3.64 12.32
CA SER A 130 1.41 4.31 11.02
C SER A 130 2.84 4.65 10.63
N THR A 131 3.66 5.08 11.60
CA THR A 131 5.06 5.44 11.40
C THR A 131 5.97 4.22 11.38
N THR A 132 5.64 3.20 12.19
CA THR A 132 6.42 1.95 12.27
C THR A 132 5.68 0.85 11.53
N SER A 133 6.37 0.04 10.73
CA SER A 133 5.85 -1.20 10.14
C SER A 133 5.60 -2.32 11.16
N SER A 134 5.65 -2.01 12.47
CA SER A 134 5.53 -2.98 13.54
C SER A 134 4.10 -3.49 13.66
N ASN A 135 3.96 -4.80 13.79
CA ASN A 135 2.72 -5.50 14.09
C ASN A 135 2.63 -5.98 15.56
N ARG A 136 3.46 -5.40 16.43
CA ARG A 136 3.64 -5.83 17.82
C ARG A 136 3.28 -4.75 18.82
N CYS A 137 2.82 -5.18 20.00
CA CYS A 137 2.59 -4.28 21.13
C CYS A 137 3.91 -3.62 21.60
N PRO A 138 3.96 -2.28 21.78
CA PRO A 138 5.19 -1.58 22.20
C PRO A 138 5.78 -2.01 23.56
N ILE A 139 4.96 -2.56 24.46
CA ILE A 139 5.40 -2.93 25.82
C ILE A 139 5.83 -4.39 25.89
N CYS A 140 4.98 -5.30 25.43
CA CYS A 140 5.20 -6.75 25.62
C CYS A 140 5.62 -7.49 24.35
N ASN A 141 5.76 -6.80 23.22
CA ASN A 141 6.11 -7.37 21.91
C ASN A 141 5.19 -8.51 21.42
N THR A 142 4.01 -8.65 22.02
CA THR A 142 2.97 -9.59 21.55
C THR A 142 2.57 -9.21 20.14
N MET A 143 2.61 -10.18 19.23
CA MET A 143 2.16 -10.00 17.84
C MET A 143 0.64 -9.85 17.82
N LEU A 144 0.17 -8.72 17.29
CA LEU A 144 -1.25 -8.38 17.31
C LEU A 144 -1.95 -8.86 16.05
N PHE A 145 -1.30 -8.66 14.89
CA PHE A 145 -1.77 -9.09 13.59
C PHE A 145 -0.60 -9.70 12.81
N PRO A 146 -0.86 -10.59 11.82
CA PRO A 146 0.21 -11.20 11.03
C PRO A 146 0.99 -10.14 10.28
N GLU A 147 2.29 -10.38 10.13
CA GLU A 147 3.16 -9.59 9.29
C GLU A 147 2.73 -9.80 7.83
N ARG A 148 2.32 -8.73 7.17
CA ARG A 148 1.95 -8.78 5.76
C ARG A 148 3.20 -8.58 4.93
N HIS A 149 4.11 -9.54 4.99
CA HIS A 149 5.29 -9.56 4.14
C HIS A 149 4.96 -10.27 2.84
N ILE A 150 5.23 -9.62 1.71
CA ILE A 150 5.18 -10.22 0.38
C ILE A 150 6.53 -10.08 -0.28
N HIS A 151 7.00 -11.19 -0.85
CA HIS A 151 8.17 -11.21 -1.69
C HIS A 151 7.73 -11.22 -3.15
N LEU A 152 8.11 -10.19 -3.91
CA LEU A 152 7.80 -10.07 -5.34
C LEU A 152 9.02 -10.52 -6.16
N ALA A 153 8.89 -11.70 -6.76
CA ALA A 153 9.82 -12.19 -7.77
C ALA A 153 9.47 -11.56 -9.12
N PHE A 154 10.31 -10.64 -9.60
CA PHE A 154 10.15 -10.04 -10.91
C PHE A 154 10.97 -10.80 -11.94
N ARG A 155 10.35 -11.13 -13.07
CA ARG A 155 11.11 -11.49 -14.28
C ARG A 155 11.50 -10.23 -15.03
N GLU A 156 12.57 -10.30 -15.81
CA GLU A 156 12.90 -9.21 -16.73
C GLU A 156 11.72 -8.99 -17.71
N PRO A 157 11.14 -7.77 -17.75
CA PRO A 157 9.95 -7.53 -18.55
C PRO A 157 10.28 -7.62 -20.04
N THR A 158 9.58 -8.50 -20.75
CA THR A 158 9.72 -8.66 -22.20
C THR A 158 9.19 -7.42 -22.93
N ARG A 159 9.63 -7.20 -24.17
CA ARG A 159 9.13 -6.10 -25.02
C ARG A 159 7.59 -6.05 -25.08
N ALA A 160 6.95 -7.23 -25.18
CA ALA A 160 5.49 -7.35 -25.19
C ALA A 160 4.85 -6.86 -23.89
N MET A 161 5.36 -7.30 -22.73
CA MET A 161 4.86 -6.85 -21.42
C MET A 161 4.98 -5.34 -21.24
N ARG A 162 6.06 -4.74 -21.75
CA ARG A 162 6.29 -3.29 -21.65
C ARG A 162 5.35 -2.51 -22.58
N ALA A 163 5.02 -3.06 -23.75
CA ALA A 163 4.01 -2.48 -24.64
C ALA A 163 2.60 -2.54 -24.00
N ASP A 164 2.23 -3.68 -23.42
CA ASP A 164 0.98 -3.84 -22.67
C ASP A 164 0.92 -2.86 -21.48
N PHE A 165 2.05 -2.63 -20.82
CA PHE A 165 2.15 -1.66 -19.74
C PHE A 165 1.92 -0.22 -20.22
N ALA A 166 2.47 0.17 -21.37
CA ALA A 166 2.18 1.47 -21.98
C ALA A 166 0.69 1.65 -22.25
N ASP A 167 0.01 0.61 -22.77
CA ASP A 167 -1.45 0.64 -23.00
C ASP A 167 -2.23 0.83 -21.69
N ILE A 168 -1.76 0.23 -20.58
CA ILE A 168 -2.36 0.41 -19.26
C ILE A 168 -2.16 1.84 -18.76
N VAL A 169 -0.95 2.40 -18.88
CA VAL A 169 -0.65 3.79 -18.47
C VAL A 169 -1.53 4.77 -19.25
N GLU A 170 -1.65 4.60 -20.56
CA GLU A 170 -2.48 5.44 -21.42
C GLU A 170 -3.96 5.37 -21.03
N ARG A 171 -4.49 4.16 -20.82
CA ARG A 171 -5.93 3.95 -20.61
C ARG A 171 -6.38 4.17 -19.17
N VAL A 172 -5.60 3.69 -18.20
CA VAL A 172 -6.00 3.65 -16.78
C VAL A 172 -5.50 4.89 -16.04
N LEU A 173 -4.26 5.31 -16.31
CA LEU A 173 -3.70 6.50 -15.67
C LEU A 173 -4.02 7.77 -16.47
N VAL A 174 -4.54 7.63 -17.70
CA VAL A 174 -4.90 8.74 -18.60
C VAL A 174 -3.69 9.64 -18.87
N ASP A 175 -2.52 9.02 -19.00
CA ASP A 175 -1.25 9.69 -19.23
C ASP A 175 -0.61 9.24 -20.55
N PRO A 176 -1.09 9.78 -21.69
CA PRO A 176 -0.60 9.40 -23.02
C PRO A 176 0.85 9.84 -23.25
N ALA A 177 1.34 10.87 -22.55
CA ALA A 177 2.72 11.33 -22.68
C ALA A 177 3.68 10.30 -22.09
N THR A 178 3.45 9.85 -20.85
CA THR A 178 4.25 8.77 -20.25
C THR A 178 4.13 7.48 -21.07
N ALA A 179 2.93 7.13 -21.56
CA ALA A 179 2.76 5.96 -22.42
C ALA A 179 3.58 6.05 -23.72
N CYS A 180 3.60 7.22 -24.37
CA CYS A 180 4.42 7.47 -25.56
C CYS A 180 5.91 7.27 -25.26
N SER A 181 6.41 7.85 -24.16
CA SER A 181 7.80 7.63 -23.74
C SER A 181 8.12 6.16 -23.51
N ILE A 182 7.21 5.39 -22.86
CA ILE A 182 7.39 3.94 -22.67
C ILE A 182 7.49 3.23 -24.03
N ARG A 183 6.67 3.61 -25.03
CA ARG A 183 6.72 3.00 -26.37
C ARG A 183 8.00 3.34 -27.14
N GLU A 184 8.50 4.57 -27.00
CA GLU A 184 9.74 5.02 -27.62
C GLU A 184 10.96 4.31 -27.03
N ASP A 185 10.95 4.07 -25.72
CA ASP A 185 12.03 3.41 -25.01
C ASP A 185 11.53 2.17 -24.24
N LEU A 186 10.95 1.24 -25.00
CA LEU A 186 10.42 0.00 -24.44
C LEU A 186 11.50 -0.72 -23.65
N MET A 187 12.70 -0.90 -24.20
CA MET A 187 13.76 -1.65 -23.54
C MET A 187 14.57 -0.83 -22.52
N GLY A 188 14.20 0.43 -22.30
CA GLY A 188 14.85 1.33 -21.35
C GLY A 188 14.85 0.81 -19.91
N GLU A 189 15.95 1.11 -19.21
CA GLU A 189 16.09 0.80 -17.77
C GLU A 189 14.99 1.48 -16.95
N TRP A 190 14.64 2.71 -17.33
CA TRP A 190 13.64 3.49 -16.61
C TRP A 190 12.25 2.85 -16.68
N THR A 191 11.86 2.26 -17.81
CA THR A 191 10.58 1.54 -17.97
C THR A 191 10.53 0.35 -17.02
N ARG A 192 11.65 -0.39 -16.92
CA ARG A 192 11.78 -1.52 -16.00
C ARG A 192 11.66 -1.07 -14.54
N VAL A 193 12.35 0.01 -14.16
CA VAL A 193 12.25 0.61 -12.83
C VAL A 193 10.81 1.04 -12.54
N LEU A 194 10.16 1.73 -13.47
CA LEU A 194 8.79 2.23 -13.29
C LEU A 194 7.79 1.09 -13.04
N MET A 195 7.85 0.02 -13.84
CA MET A 195 6.97 -1.15 -13.65
C MET A 195 7.15 -1.78 -12.25
N ARG A 196 8.40 -1.90 -11.80
CA ARG A 196 8.72 -2.44 -10.47
C ARG A 196 8.22 -1.54 -9.35
N GLU A 197 8.55 -0.25 -9.39
CA GLU A 197 8.15 0.70 -8.34
C GLU A 197 6.62 0.80 -8.23
N LEU A 198 5.91 0.78 -9.36
CA LEU A 198 4.44 0.80 -9.34
C LEU A 198 3.88 -0.46 -8.67
N ALA A 199 4.41 -1.65 -9.00
CA ALA A 199 3.99 -2.89 -8.36
C ALA A 199 4.26 -2.89 -6.85
N VAL A 200 5.45 -2.42 -6.43
CA VAL A 200 5.81 -2.28 -5.01
C VAL A 200 4.87 -1.31 -4.30
N GLU A 201 4.57 -0.16 -4.90
CA GLU A 201 3.72 0.87 -4.31
C GLU A 201 2.26 0.41 -4.16
N ILE A 202 1.74 -0.36 -5.11
CA ILE A 202 0.40 -0.97 -5.01
C ILE A 202 0.30 -1.88 -3.77
N HIS A 203 1.34 -2.64 -3.46
CA HIS A 203 1.35 -3.49 -2.28
C HIS A 203 1.61 -2.70 -0.99
N ARG A 204 2.52 -1.73 -1.00
CA ARG A 204 2.78 -0.84 0.16
C ARG A 204 1.56 -0.02 0.57
N SER A 205 0.83 0.56 -0.40
CA SER A 205 -0.41 1.30 -0.13
C SER A 205 -1.51 0.43 0.48
N ARG A 206 -1.45 -0.90 0.27
CA ARG A 206 -2.32 -1.90 0.93
C ARG A 206 -1.78 -2.37 2.29
N GLY A 207 -0.73 -1.73 2.79
CA GLY A 207 -0.10 -2.03 4.08
C GLY A 207 0.75 -3.30 4.07
N TRP A 208 1.24 -3.74 2.91
CA TRP A 208 2.20 -4.84 2.84
C TRP A 208 3.63 -4.31 2.99
N GLU A 209 4.45 -5.05 3.72
CA GLU A 209 5.89 -4.95 3.62
C GLU A 209 6.34 -5.74 2.40
N VAL A 210 7.02 -5.07 1.49
CA VAL A 210 7.35 -5.63 0.18
C VAL A 210 8.86 -5.76 0.07
N THR A 211 9.34 -6.98 -0.08
CA THR A 211 10.67 -7.26 -0.63
C THR A 211 10.53 -7.71 -2.06
N TRP A 212 11.58 -7.53 -2.86
CA TRP A 212 11.57 -7.94 -4.25
C TRP A 212 12.95 -8.35 -4.71
N GLU A 213 12.99 -9.23 -5.69
CA GLU A 213 14.20 -9.61 -6.41
C GLU A 213 13.90 -9.82 -7.89
N TYR A 214 14.92 -9.68 -8.73
CA TYR A 214 14.83 -10.17 -10.10
C TYR A 214 15.26 -11.62 -10.13
N VAL A 215 14.41 -12.47 -10.69
CA VAL A 215 14.70 -13.88 -10.90
C VAL A 215 15.10 -14.07 -12.34
N ASP A 216 16.32 -14.56 -12.57
CA ASP A 216 16.78 -14.98 -13.89
C ASP A 216 16.00 -16.24 -14.28
N VAL A 217 15.11 -16.08 -15.26
CA VAL A 217 14.37 -17.20 -15.83
C VAL A 217 15.14 -17.66 -17.06
N ASP A 218 15.45 -18.95 -17.15
CA ASP A 218 16.13 -19.48 -18.33
C ASP A 218 15.26 -19.34 -19.59
N ALA A 219 15.86 -19.61 -20.76
CA ALA A 219 15.16 -19.55 -22.05
C ALA A 219 13.93 -20.50 -22.12
N GLU A 220 13.86 -21.49 -21.23
CA GLU A 220 12.76 -22.44 -21.14
C GLU A 220 11.69 -22.03 -20.11
N GLY A 221 11.86 -20.88 -19.44
CA GLY A 221 10.95 -20.39 -18.41
C GLY A 221 11.00 -21.22 -17.12
N ARG A 222 12.02 -22.05 -16.93
CA ARG A 222 12.24 -22.79 -15.69
C ARG A 222 12.96 -21.86 -14.71
N VAL A 223 12.35 -21.71 -13.54
CA VAL A 223 13.04 -21.14 -12.38
C VAL A 223 13.98 -22.22 -11.89
N PHE A 224 15.29 -21.99 -11.98
CA PHE A 224 16.24 -22.80 -11.24
C PHE A 224 15.97 -22.50 -9.76
N GLU A 225 15.20 -23.36 -9.09
CA GLU A 225 15.38 -23.51 -7.66
C GLU A 225 16.85 -23.88 -7.50
N ASP A 226 17.61 -23.09 -6.75
CA ASP A 226 19.00 -23.36 -6.39
C ASP A 226 19.06 -24.70 -5.66
N GLY A 227 18.97 -25.78 -6.42
CA GLY A 227 19.29 -27.11 -6.02
C GLY A 227 20.79 -27.06 -5.78
N ASP A 228 21.15 -27.30 -4.53
CA ASP A 228 22.44 -27.69 -4.01
C ASP A 228 22.99 -28.99 -4.65
N GLY A 229 22.63 -29.23 -5.91
CA GLY A 229 23.03 -30.35 -6.74
C GLY A 229 24.50 -30.26 -7.08
N GLU A 230 25.30 -30.82 -6.19
CA GLU A 230 26.62 -31.38 -6.47
C GLU A 230 26.50 -32.42 -7.60
N GLY A 231 26.36 -31.97 -8.84
CA GLY A 231 26.23 -32.78 -10.04
C GLY A 231 27.49 -32.67 -10.88
N SER A 232 28.46 -33.54 -10.60
CA SER A 232 29.54 -33.94 -11.51
C SER A 232 29.02 -34.01 -12.96
N GLY A 233 29.56 -33.23 -13.89
CA GLY A 233 30.85 -33.51 -14.49
C GLY A 233 30.67 -34.50 -15.63
N GLU A 234 30.53 -33.99 -16.85
CA GLU A 234 30.83 -34.75 -18.08
C GLU A 234 31.16 -33.74 -19.18
N GLU A 235 32.46 -33.65 -19.45
CA GLU A 235 33.09 -32.89 -20.53
C GLU A 235 32.63 -33.49 -21.86
N SER A 236 31.94 -32.69 -22.68
CA SER A 236 31.61 -33.05 -24.06
C SER A 236 32.28 -32.05 -24.99
N ASP A 237 33.56 -32.32 -25.26
CA ASP A 237 34.29 -31.79 -26.41
C ASP A 237 33.53 -32.14 -27.70
N GLY A 238 32.96 -31.12 -28.33
CA GLY A 238 32.33 -31.19 -29.64
C GLY A 238 32.75 -29.98 -30.45
N GLU A 239 33.93 -30.07 -31.04
CA GLU A 239 34.41 -29.23 -32.14
C GLU A 239 33.40 -29.33 -33.30
N ASP A 240 32.79 -28.24 -33.76
CA ASP A 240 32.22 -28.20 -35.12
C ASP A 240 32.13 -26.77 -35.67
N GLU A 241 33.15 -26.47 -36.47
CA GLU A 241 33.13 -25.84 -37.80
C GLU A 241 32.26 -24.58 -38.03
N GLU A 242 32.93 -23.44 -37.90
CA GLU A 242 33.03 -22.34 -38.87
C GLU A 242 32.13 -22.40 -40.13
N ASP A 243 30.95 -21.75 -40.08
CA ASP A 243 30.22 -21.35 -41.29
C ASP A 243 30.10 -19.82 -41.36
N GLU A 244 31.06 -19.22 -42.07
CA GLU A 244 31.03 -17.81 -42.49
C GLU A 244 29.96 -17.61 -43.58
N MET A 245 28.76 -17.14 -43.20
CA MET A 245 27.77 -16.66 -44.16
C MET A 245 27.82 -15.14 -44.27
N ASP A 246 28.66 -14.69 -45.21
CA ASP A 246 28.61 -13.39 -45.86
C ASP A 246 27.24 -13.20 -46.53
N SER A 247 26.43 -12.29 -46.00
CA SER A 247 25.18 -11.85 -46.63
C SER A 247 25.20 -10.34 -46.77
N GLY A 248 25.88 -9.89 -47.82
CA GLY A 248 25.68 -8.57 -48.40
C GLY A 248 24.23 -8.40 -48.84
N SER A 249 23.51 -7.50 -48.18
CA SER A 249 22.31 -6.89 -48.72
C SER A 249 22.60 -5.43 -49.02
N GLU A 250 22.98 -5.20 -50.26
CA GLU A 250 23.00 -3.92 -50.96
C GLU A 250 21.55 -3.40 -51.02
N TYR A 251 21.22 -2.41 -50.20
CA TYR A 251 19.93 -1.72 -50.29
C TYR A 251 20.11 -0.53 -51.23
N GLU A 252 19.44 -0.60 -52.37
CA GLU A 252 19.31 0.49 -53.33
C GLU A 252 18.53 1.64 -52.66
N GLU A 253 19.17 2.81 -52.53
CA GLU A 253 18.52 4.05 -52.11
C GLU A 253 17.60 4.53 -53.24
N GLU A 254 16.30 4.32 -53.11
CA GLU A 254 15.31 4.97 -53.97
C GLU A 254 15.13 6.42 -53.52
N ASP A 255 15.84 7.28 -54.25
CA ASP A 255 15.72 8.73 -54.35
C ASP A 255 14.32 9.10 -54.89
N GLU A 256 13.42 9.55 -54.02
CA GLU A 256 12.15 10.16 -54.44
C GLU A 256 12.08 11.63 -54.01
N SER A 257 12.61 12.45 -54.92
CA SER A 257 11.88 13.52 -55.61
C SER A 257 11.40 14.71 -54.78
N ASP A 258 12.14 15.81 -54.97
CA ASP A 258 11.69 17.20 -54.88
C ASP A 258 10.25 17.39 -55.40
N GLY A 259 9.43 17.99 -54.52
CA GLY A 259 8.13 18.56 -54.85
C GLY A 259 8.13 20.05 -54.53
N ASP A 260 8.68 20.82 -55.47
CA ASP A 260 8.51 22.26 -55.58
C ASP A 260 7.03 22.68 -55.67
N ASP A 261 6.80 23.97 -55.39
CA ASP A 261 5.63 24.78 -55.74
C ASP A 261 4.32 24.53 -54.97
N MET A 262 3.94 25.52 -54.15
CA MET A 262 2.98 26.52 -54.60
C MET A 262 3.06 27.80 -53.75
N GLU A 263 3.49 28.88 -54.40
CA GLU A 263 3.14 30.26 -54.03
C GLU A 263 1.62 30.44 -54.15
N ASN A 264 0.98 31.00 -53.11
CA ASN A 264 -0.08 32.00 -53.27
C ASN A 264 -0.35 32.78 -51.97
#